data_AF-A0A7V5HH58-F1
#
_entry.id   AF-A0A7V5HH58-F1
#
_cell.length_a   1.000
_cell.length_b   1.000
_cell.length_c   1.000
_cell.angle_alpha   90.00
_cell.angle_beta   90.00
_cell.angle_gamma   90.00
#
_symmetry.space_group_name_H-M   'P 1'
#
loop_
_entity.id
_entity.type
_entity.pdbx_description
1 polymer ?
#
loop_
_entity_poly.entity_id
_entity_poly.type
_entity_poly.pdbx_seq_one_letter_code
_entity_poly.pdbx_strand_id
1 'polypeptide(L)' 'LAEINVAKQRNGPVGKVTMAFVREYARFVDLDFSEYRERLEEA' A
#
# COMPACT_ATOMS: atom_id res chain seq x y z
N LEU A 1 -4.30 1.71 7.29
CA LEU A 1 -3.40 1.28 6.20
C LEU A 1 -3.23 -0.23 6.30
N ALA A 2 -2.95 -0.89 5.18
CA ALA A 2 -2.70 -2.32 5.13
C ALA A 2 -1.40 -2.59 4.36
N GLU A 3 -0.65 -3.60 4.79
CA GLU A 3 0.55 -4.08 4.12
C GLU A 3 0.21 -5.33 3.30
N ILE A 4 0.56 -5.33 2.02
CA ILE A 4 0.34 -6.44 1.10
C ILE A 4 1.70 -7.05 0.76
N ASN A 5 1.85 -8.35 1.04
CA ASN A 5 3.06 -9.11 0.74
C ASN A 5 2.93 -9.82 -0.61
N VAL A 6 3.72 -9.38 -1.59
CA VAL A 6 3.93 -10.11 -2.84
C VAL A 6 4.95 -11.21 -2.58
N ALA A 7 4.47 -12.34 -2.05
CA ALA A 7 5.33 -13.43 -1.59
C ALA A 7 5.97 -14.24 -2.73
N LYS A 8 5.36 -14.29 -3.92
CA LYS A 8 5.89 -15.00 -5.08
C LYS A 8 5.54 -14.27 -6.37
N GLN A 9 6.56 -13.99 -7.16
CA GLN A 9 6.43 -13.45 -8.51
C GLN A 9 7.38 -14.20 -9.45
N ARG A 10 6.86 -14.75 -10.55
CA ARG A 10 7.58 -15.74 -11.39
C ARG A 10 8.87 -15.17 -12.01
N ASN A 11 8.89 -13.89 -12.38
CA ASN A 11 10.00 -13.22 -13.09
C ASN A 11 10.16 -11.75 -12.67
N GLY A 12 9.84 -11.41 -11.42
CA GLY A 12 9.88 -10.02 -10.98
C GLY A 12 10.12 -9.91 -9.48
N PRO A 13 10.32 -8.69 -8.98
CA PRO A 13 10.63 -8.48 -7.58
C PRO A 13 9.47 -8.95 -6.69
N VAL A 14 9.84 -9.61 -5.60
CA VAL A 14 8.95 -9.83 -4.46
C VAL A 14 9.14 -8.66 -3.49
N GLY A 15 8.15 -8.43 -2.62
CA GLY A 15 8.25 -7.34 -1.68
C GLY A 15 6.93 -7.01 -1.01
N LYS A 16 6.92 -5.83 -0.39
CA LYS A 16 5.77 -5.32 0.36
C LYS A 16 5.28 -4.03 -0.27
N VAL A 17 3.97 -3.88 -0.33
CA VAL A 17 3.31 -2.66 -0.80
C VAL A 17 2.30 -2.22 0.23
N THR A 18 2.30 -0.94 0.56
CA THR A 18 1.30 -0.36 1.46
C THR A 18 0.12 0.14 0.63
N MET A 19 -1.11 -0.18 1.06
CA MET A 19 -2.35 0.30 0.44
C MET A 19 -3.32 0.82 1.51
N ALA A 20 -4.29 1.64 1.11
CA ALA A 20 -5.39 2.05 1.97
C ALA A 20 -6.47 0.96 1.98
N PHE A 21 -6.99 0.63 3.16
CA PHE A 21 -8.07 -0.35 3.32
C PHE A 21 -9.34 0.35 3.82
N VAL A 22 -10.39 0.35 3.00
CA VAL A 22 -11.70 0.94 3.28
C VAL A 22 -12.61 -0.16 3.85
N ARG A 23 -12.92 -0.07 5.15
CA ARG A 23 -13.58 -1.15 5.91
C ARG A 23 -15.04 -1.35 5.49
N GLU A 24 -15.72 -0.27 5.15
CA GLU A 24 -17.13 -0.20 4.77
C GLU A 24 -17.42 -1.01 3.51
N TYR A 25 -16.43 -1.15 2.63
CA TYR A 25 -16.52 -1.90 1.38
C TYR A 25 -15.57 -3.09 1.31
N ALA A 26 -14.85 -3.38 2.40
CA ALA A 26 -13.78 -4.38 2.46
C ALA A 26 -12.83 -4.31 1.25
N ARG A 27 -12.43 -3.09 0.85
CA ARG A 27 -11.72 -2.82 -0.41
C ARG A 27 -10.36 -2.17 -0.14
N PHE A 28 -9.33 -2.63 -0.86
CA PHE A 28 -8.06 -1.93 -0.97
C PHE A 28 -8.12 -0.88 -2.08
N VAL A 29 -7.65 0.33 -1.80
CA VAL A 29 -7.54 1.42 -2.77
C VAL A 29 -6.09 1.90 -2.82
N ASP A 30 -5.71 2.44 -3.97
CA ASP A 30 -4.37 2.99 -4.17
C ASP A 30 -4.16 4.15 -3.20
N LEU A 31 -2.98 4.20 -2.59
CA LEU A 31 -2.52 5.40 -1.91
C LEU A 31 -1.95 6.31 -2.98
N ASP A 32 -2.48 7.53 -3.09
CA ASP A 32 -1.75 8.56 -3.83
C ASP A 32 -0.40 8.76 -3.14
N PHE A 33 0.66 8.41 -3.86
CA PHE A 33 2.02 8.35 -3.33
C PHE A 33 2.52 9.74 -2.89
N SER A 34 1.91 10.81 -3.41
CA SER A 34 2.20 12.20 -3.06
C SER A 34 1.72 12.56 -1.65
N GLU A 35 0.43 12.39 -1.37
CA GLU A 35 -0.20 12.68 -0.07
C GLU A 35 0.40 11.86 1.09
N TYR A 36 0.80 10.61 0.83
CA TYR A 36 1.36 9.75 1.87
C TYR A 36 2.78 10.15 2.29
N ARG A 37 3.63 10.59 1.36
CA ARG A 37 4.97 11.11 1.69
C ARG A 37 4.88 12.38 2.51
N GLU A 38 4.01 13.30 2.13
CA GLU A 38 3.81 14.56 2.86
C GLU A 38 3.41 14.28 4.32
N ARG A 39 2.46 13.36 4.56
CA ARG A 39 2.05 12.98 5.93
C ARG A 39 3.11 12.25 6.76
N LEU A 40 4.12 11.65 6.13
CA LEU A 40 5.26 11.05 6.84
C LEU A 40 6.37 12.06 7.11
N GLU A 41 6.54 13.06 6.25
CA GLU A 41 7.53 14.13 6.41
C GLU A 41 7.05 15.20 7.41
N GLU A 42 5.74 15.30 7.65
CA GLU A 42 5.11 16.19 8.65
C GLU A 42 5.07 15.65 10.10
N ALA A 43 5.40 14.37 10.33
CA ALA A 43 5.26 13.68 11.63
C ALA A 43 6.61 13.39 12.31
#